data_AF-A0A1I6HJV8-F1
#
_entry.id   AF-A0A1I6HJV8-F1
#
_cell.length_a   1.000
_cell.length_b   1.000
_cell.length_c   1.000
_cell.angle_alpha   90.00
_cell.angle_beta   90.00
_cell.angle_gamma   90.00
#
_symmetry.space_group_name_H-M   'P 1'
#
loop_
_entity.id
_entity.type
_entity.pdbx_description
1 polymer ?
#
loop_
_entity_poly.entity_id
_entity_poly.type
_entity_poly.pdbx_seq_one_letter_code
_entity_poly.pdbx_strand_id
1 'polypeptide(L)'
;MNDDRSTPSEAPADPPGIAPAVGPADTVTAPPAASEVSSSVDHMPGGGHDLGGLLVSADPDPAPSPAPRRRRRAVLAWTLPIAGVLLLAGIGAALQLTANLGYDAARTHLTTALAKHDDEASHNERVRAVDDESSRAADVLLDVADPALLGDADRAELTASRDRAQKASAEARSLTSAKTPEPGAKPSWFWDLYDRTARIEADSRAMRTLTSDLTRSSDELGSAAGAVDRTGLAVIKKGGGLAAQIENDNRPSPNEGVLALRDLGARLSAATSFDEDVAHGFREYAATAQKVRDGHTATLAAEAGPLQDARQQIEDFARSLVPGVLLDFEWADRVNDLGGDNGYLSGETLTPIQSGEYATIRLSNSIAEDWPGDSSKALVAHEAGHAIATKCRTMVDNTDSPAAEAWATAWAISMGFTDDGNGTQAYGSPPDSLVEKAAGCR
;
A
#
# COMPACT_ATOMS: atom_id res chain seq x y z
N MET A 1 39.65 -58.07 12.57
CA MET A 1 38.74 -57.02 13.08
C MET A 1 38.31 -56.27 11.85
N ASN A 2 37.14 -56.62 11.33
CA ASN A 2 36.47 -55.89 10.26
C ASN A 2 35.46 -54.97 10.94
N ASP A 3 35.29 -53.76 10.42
CA ASP A 3 34.07 -52.99 10.62
C ASP A 3 33.82 -52.18 9.34
N ASP A 4 33.18 -52.84 8.37
CA ASP A 4 32.51 -52.19 7.26
C ASP A 4 31.32 -51.39 7.80
N ARG A 5 31.29 -50.08 7.53
CA ARG A 5 30.06 -49.28 7.61
C ARG A 5 29.75 -48.64 6.26
N SER A 6 29.15 -49.45 5.40
CA SER A 6 28.40 -48.93 4.25
C SER A 6 27.09 -48.31 4.74
N THR A 7 26.92 -47.00 4.54
CA THR A 7 25.63 -46.32 4.68
C THR A 7 24.83 -46.48 3.39
N PRO A 8 23.49 -46.70 3.43
CA PRO A 8 22.68 -46.83 2.22
C PRO A 8 22.60 -45.49 1.46
N SER A 9 22.65 -45.56 0.13
CA SER A 9 22.31 -44.43 -0.74
C SER A 9 20.80 -44.20 -0.70
N GLU A 10 20.37 -43.07 -0.14
CA GLU A 10 18.96 -42.66 -0.15
C GLU A 10 18.61 -42.10 -1.54
N ALA A 11 17.53 -42.59 -2.15
CA ALA A 11 17.11 -42.15 -3.47
C ALA A 11 16.38 -40.80 -3.40
N PRO A 12 16.57 -39.89 -4.36
CA PRO A 12 15.84 -38.62 -4.38
C PRO A 12 14.35 -38.88 -4.59
N ALA A 13 13.51 -38.19 -3.81
CA ALA A 13 12.06 -38.25 -3.92
C ALA A 13 11.56 -37.57 -5.20
N ASP A 14 10.52 -38.13 -5.82
CA ASP A 14 9.83 -37.51 -6.95
C ASP A 14 9.25 -36.14 -6.58
N PRO A 15 9.35 -35.12 -7.48
CA PRO A 15 8.72 -33.83 -7.25
C PRO A 15 7.19 -33.94 -7.30
N PRO A 16 6.45 -33.17 -6.46
CA PRO A 16 4.99 -33.21 -6.45
C PRO A 16 4.43 -32.69 -7.78
N GLY A 17 3.44 -33.42 -8.33
CA GLY A 17 2.84 -33.12 -9.62
C GLY A 17 2.15 -31.75 -9.68
N ILE A 18 2.49 -30.98 -10.71
CA ILE A 18 1.85 -29.69 -11.02
C ILE A 18 0.39 -29.94 -11.44
N ALA A 19 -0.55 -29.45 -10.64
CA ALA A 19 -1.96 -29.40 -11.03
C ALA A 19 -2.18 -28.30 -12.08
N PRO A 20 -3.07 -28.50 -13.08
CA PRO A 20 -3.33 -27.50 -14.11
C PRO A 20 -4.05 -26.28 -13.52
N ALA A 21 -3.63 -25.09 -13.95
CA ALA A 21 -4.23 -23.83 -13.54
C ALA A 21 -5.69 -23.72 -14.01
N VAL A 22 -6.60 -23.43 -13.08
CA VAL A 22 -7.97 -23.02 -13.39
C VAL A 22 -7.93 -21.55 -13.83
N GLY A 23 -8.43 -21.27 -15.04
CA GLY A 23 -8.42 -19.91 -15.61
C GLY A 23 -9.35 -18.94 -14.85
N PRO A 24 -9.10 -17.63 -14.94
CA PRO A 24 -9.91 -16.62 -14.25
C PRO A 24 -11.32 -16.55 -14.86
N ALA A 25 -12.33 -16.66 -14.00
CA ALA A 25 -13.73 -16.50 -14.39
C ALA A 25 -14.11 -15.02 -14.48
N ASP A 26 -14.52 -14.63 -15.69
CA ASP A 26 -15.39 -13.53 -16.08
C ASP A 26 -15.68 -12.37 -15.11
N THR A 27 -15.19 -11.22 -15.55
CA THR A 27 -15.73 -9.86 -15.38
C THR A 27 -17.25 -9.81 -15.13
N VAL A 28 -17.67 -9.31 -13.96
CA VAL A 28 -19.06 -8.89 -13.74
C VAL A 28 -19.17 -7.37 -13.86
N THR A 29 -19.67 -6.92 -15.00
CA THR A 29 -20.03 -5.52 -15.26
C THR A 29 -21.38 -5.17 -14.63
N ALA A 30 -21.50 -3.97 -14.08
CA ALA A 30 -22.76 -3.30 -13.79
C ALA A 30 -22.72 -1.87 -14.38
N PRO A 31 -23.85 -1.16 -14.57
CA PRO A 31 -25.26 -1.58 -14.57
C PRO A 31 -25.94 -1.31 -15.95
N PRO A 32 -27.28 -1.26 -16.05
CA PRO A 32 -27.89 0.08 -16.07
C PRO A 32 -29.20 0.20 -15.25
N ALA A 33 -29.77 1.41 -15.25
CA ALA A 33 -30.79 1.89 -14.31
C ALA A 33 -32.25 1.80 -14.81
N ALA A 34 -33.14 2.31 -13.95
CA ALA A 34 -34.52 2.79 -14.19
C ALA A 34 -35.70 1.79 -14.08
N SER A 35 -36.45 1.90 -12.98
CA SER A 35 -37.88 2.24 -12.93
C SER A 35 -38.25 2.50 -11.46
N GLU A 36 -38.62 3.72 -11.09
CA GLU A 36 -40.02 4.17 -11.02
C GLU A 36 -40.90 3.32 -10.09
N VAL A 37 -41.02 3.73 -8.83
CA VAL A 37 -42.28 3.62 -8.08
C VAL A 37 -42.57 5.00 -7.49
N SER A 38 -43.78 5.49 -7.78
CA SER A 38 -44.27 6.81 -7.41
C SER A 38 -45.37 6.70 -6.34
N SER A 39 -45.63 7.79 -5.62
CA SER A 39 -46.61 7.93 -4.52
C SER A 39 -46.31 7.12 -3.24
N SER A 40 -46.72 7.55 -2.05
CA SER A 40 -47.72 8.57 -1.72
C SER A 40 -47.25 9.59 -0.68
N VAL A 41 -47.43 10.87 -1.00
CA VAL A 41 -47.42 11.97 -0.04
C VAL A 41 -48.75 11.98 0.68
N ASP A 42 -48.77 11.88 2.02
CA ASP A 42 -49.95 12.24 2.80
C ASP A 42 -49.80 13.67 3.32
N HIS A 43 -50.70 14.53 2.84
CA HIS A 43 -50.70 15.97 3.07
C HIS A 43 -51.77 16.31 4.09
N MET A 44 -51.41 16.95 5.21
CA MET A 44 -52.38 17.42 6.20
C MET A 44 -53.23 18.59 5.64
N PRO A 45 -54.57 18.50 5.63
CA PRO A 45 -55.42 19.66 5.46
C PRO A 45 -55.86 20.22 6.82
N GLY A 46 -55.68 21.53 7.01
CA GLY A 46 -56.30 22.27 8.10
C GLY A 46 -57.71 22.76 7.74
N GLY A 47 -58.54 22.95 8.78
CA GLY A 47 -59.90 23.48 8.71
C GLY A 47 -60.74 22.88 9.83
N GLY A 48 -61.62 23.59 10.54
CA GLY A 48 -62.06 24.97 10.39
C GLY A 48 -63.59 25.03 10.50
N HIS A 49 -64.12 25.85 11.42
CA HIS A 49 -65.56 26.07 11.67
C HIS A 49 -66.28 24.89 12.37
N ASP A 50 -67.39 25.07 13.11
CA ASP A 50 -68.23 26.27 13.26
C ASP A 50 -68.89 26.40 14.66
N LEU A 51 -69.42 27.60 14.97
CA LEU A 51 -70.23 27.90 16.15
C LEU A 51 -71.73 27.98 15.76
N GLY A 52 -72.60 27.26 16.46
CA GLY A 52 -74.05 27.39 16.26
C GLY A 52 -74.87 26.68 17.33
N GLY A 53 -75.61 27.43 18.15
CA GLY A 53 -76.59 26.89 19.10
C GLY A 53 -78.02 27.06 18.61
N LEU A 54 -79.00 26.42 19.28
CA LEU A 54 -80.42 26.76 19.12
C LEU A 54 -81.30 26.39 20.33
N LEU A 55 -82.45 27.07 20.40
CA LEU A 55 -83.47 27.20 21.47
C LEU A 55 -84.80 26.55 20.99
N VAL A 56 -85.86 26.25 21.76
CA VAL A 56 -86.21 26.16 23.21
C VAL A 56 -87.60 25.48 23.27
N SER A 57 -87.95 24.73 24.34
CA SER A 57 -89.34 24.44 24.86
C SER A 57 -89.26 23.30 25.90
N ALA A 58 -89.82 23.28 27.14
CA ALA A 58 -91.04 23.84 27.76
C ALA A 58 -92.35 23.26 27.16
N ASP A 59 -93.34 22.73 27.87
CA ASP A 59 -93.68 22.51 29.30
C ASP A 59 -94.74 21.34 29.35
N PRO A 60 -95.50 20.95 30.42
CA PRO A 60 -95.74 21.59 31.74
C PRO A 60 -95.69 20.66 33.00
N ASP A 61 -95.89 21.30 34.16
CA ASP A 61 -96.13 20.75 35.52
C ASP A 61 -97.22 19.65 35.62
N PRO A 62 -97.13 18.81 36.68
CA PRO A 62 -98.21 18.85 37.67
C PRO A 62 -97.77 19.02 39.15
N ALA A 63 -98.72 19.55 39.93
CA ALA A 63 -98.64 20.07 41.30
C ALA A 63 -98.24 19.06 42.42
N PRO A 64 -97.92 19.53 43.66
CA PRO A 64 -97.00 18.86 44.56
C PRO A 64 -97.64 17.93 45.61
N SER A 65 -96.80 17.06 46.22
CA SER A 65 -97.10 16.34 47.47
C SER A 65 -96.08 16.67 48.57
N PRO A 66 -96.50 16.71 49.86
CA PRO A 66 -95.71 17.33 50.93
C PRO A 66 -94.57 16.46 51.48
N ALA A 67 -93.58 17.14 52.06
CA ALA A 67 -92.29 16.59 52.47
C ALA A 67 -92.29 15.69 53.72
N PRO A 68 -91.23 14.90 53.90
CA PRO A 68 -90.59 14.71 55.20
C PRO A 68 -89.30 15.52 55.31
N ARG A 69 -89.28 16.51 56.21
CA ARG A 69 -88.08 17.27 56.59
C ARG A 69 -87.08 16.37 57.34
N ARG A 70 -85.96 15.96 56.72
CA ARG A 70 -84.81 15.36 57.43
C ARG A 70 -83.44 15.94 57.03
N ARG A 71 -82.83 16.65 57.99
CA ARG A 71 -81.39 16.83 58.26
C ARG A 71 -80.41 17.00 57.07
N ARG A 72 -80.51 18.08 56.29
CA ARG A 72 -79.51 18.47 55.27
C ARG A 72 -78.19 19.09 55.78
N ARG A 73 -77.88 19.04 57.08
CA ARG A 73 -76.62 19.60 57.66
C ARG A 73 -75.46 18.58 57.81
N ALA A 74 -75.69 17.30 57.54
CA ALA A 74 -74.65 16.27 57.67
C ALA A 74 -73.95 15.90 56.34
N VAL A 75 -74.58 16.11 55.18
CA VAL A 75 -74.03 15.68 53.88
C VAL A 75 -72.91 16.62 53.39
N LEU A 76 -73.02 17.93 53.63
CA LEU A 76 -71.96 18.90 53.27
C LEU A 76 -70.64 18.67 54.02
N ALA A 77 -70.69 18.08 55.23
CA ALA A 77 -69.52 17.79 56.04
C ALA A 77 -68.69 16.62 55.52
N TRP A 78 -69.28 15.73 54.71
CA TRP A 78 -68.62 14.54 54.15
C TRP A 78 -68.23 14.69 52.68
N THR A 79 -68.81 15.64 51.94
CA THR A 79 -68.46 15.88 50.52
C THR A 79 -67.15 16.64 50.34
N LEU A 80 -66.82 17.58 51.24
CA LEU A 80 -65.55 18.32 51.23
C LEU A 80 -64.30 17.42 51.32
N PRO A 81 -64.18 16.48 52.27
CA PRO A 81 -63.02 15.58 52.33
C PRO A 81 -62.93 14.66 51.11
N ILE A 82 -64.05 14.18 50.56
CA ILE A 82 -64.05 13.33 49.34
C ILE A 82 -63.55 14.14 48.13
N ALA A 83 -64.03 15.37 47.95
CA ALA A 83 -63.54 16.26 46.88
C ALA A 83 -62.04 16.58 47.04
N GLY A 84 -61.57 16.79 48.27
CA GLY A 84 -60.14 16.98 48.56
C GLY A 84 -59.29 15.74 48.22
N VAL A 85 -59.76 14.53 48.58
CA VAL A 85 -59.08 13.28 48.25
C VAL A 85 -59.05 13.04 46.74
N LEU A 86 -60.14 13.31 46.02
CA LEU A 86 -60.18 13.18 44.56
C LEU A 86 -59.26 14.20 43.86
N LEU A 87 -59.18 15.43 44.37
CA LEU A 87 -58.23 16.44 43.87
C LEU A 87 -56.78 15.99 44.08
N LEU A 88 -56.43 15.50 45.28
CA LEU A 88 -55.09 14.97 45.59
C LEU A 88 -54.75 13.73 44.76
N ALA A 89 -55.71 12.83 44.52
CA ALA A 89 -55.53 11.68 43.65
C ALA A 89 -55.33 12.10 42.17
N GLY A 90 -56.07 13.10 41.69
CA GLY A 90 -55.89 13.67 40.35
C GLY A 90 -54.53 14.34 40.17
N ILE A 91 -54.07 15.12 41.16
CA ILE A 91 -52.73 15.71 41.19
C ILE A 91 -51.66 14.60 41.20
N GLY A 92 -51.81 13.58 42.04
CA GLY A 92 -50.89 12.44 42.09
C GLY A 92 -50.81 11.69 40.76
N ALA A 93 -51.94 11.45 40.10
CA ALA A 93 -51.99 10.83 38.77
C ALA A 93 -51.33 11.69 37.69
N ALA A 94 -51.55 13.01 37.71
CA ALA A 94 -50.91 13.95 36.78
C ALA A 94 -49.39 14.02 36.98
N LEU A 95 -48.91 14.05 38.23
CA LEU A 95 -47.49 13.99 38.57
C LEU A 95 -46.87 12.66 38.13
N GLN A 96 -47.54 11.53 38.40
CA GLN A 96 -47.09 10.21 37.98
C GLN A 96 -47.00 10.10 36.44
N LEU A 97 -48.00 10.59 35.70
CA LEU A 97 -47.97 10.61 34.23
C LEU A 97 -46.82 11.47 33.70
N THR A 98 -46.69 12.69 34.22
CA THR A 98 -45.62 13.63 33.82
C THR A 98 -44.22 13.06 34.11
N ALA A 99 -44.03 12.45 35.28
CA ALA A 99 -42.76 11.81 35.65
C ALA A 99 -42.45 10.57 34.80
N ASN A 100 -43.46 9.80 34.38
CA ASN A 100 -43.27 8.69 33.45
C ASN A 100 -42.83 9.18 32.05
N LEU A 101 -43.53 10.17 31.49
CA LEU A 101 -43.20 10.74 30.18
C LEU A 101 -41.81 11.39 30.18
N GLY A 102 -41.45 12.12 31.24
CA GLY A 102 -40.11 12.70 31.42
C GLY A 102 -39.02 11.63 31.48
N TYR A 103 -39.24 10.56 32.27
CA TYR A 103 -38.32 9.43 32.35
C TYR A 103 -38.14 8.73 30.99
N ASP A 104 -39.24 8.46 30.27
CA ASP A 104 -39.19 7.73 28.99
C ASP A 104 -38.52 8.58 27.88
N ALA A 105 -38.73 9.90 27.88
CA ALA A 105 -38.03 10.82 27.00
C ALA A 105 -36.52 10.88 27.33
N ALA A 106 -36.15 11.03 28.61
CA ALA A 106 -34.75 11.03 29.03
C ALA A 106 -34.05 9.70 28.72
N ARG A 107 -34.73 8.56 28.95
CA ARG A 107 -34.24 7.23 28.60
C ARG A 107 -34.01 7.10 27.09
N THR A 108 -34.94 7.60 26.28
CA THR A 108 -34.80 7.64 24.81
C THR A 108 -33.56 8.46 24.39
N HIS A 109 -33.37 9.65 24.96
CA HIS A 109 -32.18 10.47 24.71
C HIS A 109 -30.87 9.80 25.13
N LEU A 110 -30.87 9.03 26.23
CA LEU A 110 -29.70 8.26 26.64
C LEU A 110 -29.43 7.08 25.68
N THR A 111 -30.46 6.32 25.27
CA THR A 111 -30.27 5.23 24.30
C THR A 111 -29.79 5.72 22.94
N THR A 112 -30.24 6.89 22.48
CA THR A 112 -29.73 7.51 21.24
C THR A 112 -28.27 7.95 21.39
N ALA A 113 -27.88 8.49 22.56
CA ALA A 113 -26.50 8.87 22.82
C ALA A 113 -25.55 7.66 22.93
N LEU A 114 -26.02 6.55 23.50
CA LEU A 114 -25.30 5.28 23.56
C LEU A 114 -25.11 4.68 22.16
N ALA A 115 -26.19 4.56 21.36
CA ALA A 115 -26.10 4.04 20.00
C ALA A 115 -25.10 4.85 19.14
N LYS A 116 -25.14 6.19 19.23
CA LYS A 116 -24.14 7.03 18.55
C LYS A 116 -22.71 6.78 19.06
N HIS A 117 -22.53 6.58 20.37
CA HIS A 117 -21.21 6.25 20.92
C HIS A 117 -20.68 4.91 20.36
N ASP A 118 -21.53 3.89 20.25
CA ASP A 118 -21.16 2.57 19.72
C ASP A 118 -20.79 2.63 18.23
N ASP A 119 -21.49 3.45 17.43
CA ASP A 119 -21.17 3.71 16.02
C ASP A 119 -19.78 4.39 15.87
N GLU A 120 -19.50 5.40 16.70
CA GLU A 120 -18.24 6.16 16.69
C GLU A 120 -17.08 5.30 17.24
N ALA A 121 -17.32 4.47 18.25
CA ALA A 121 -16.35 3.48 18.74
C ALA A 121 -15.98 2.46 17.66
N SER A 122 -16.99 1.95 16.94
CA SER A 122 -16.80 1.04 15.81
C SER A 122 -16.05 1.71 14.65
N HIS A 123 -16.29 3.00 14.39
CA HIS A 123 -15.50 3.78 13.43
C HIS A 123 -14.04 3.91 13.88
N ASN A 124 -13.82 4.28 15.13
CA ASN A 124 -12.49 4.43 15.71
C ASN A 124 -11.67 3.13 15.72
N GLU A 125 -12.31 1.97 15.87
CA GLU A 125 -11.64 0.66 15.69
C GLU A 125 -11.11 0.46 14.28
N ARG A 126 -11.89 0.84 13.25
CA ARG A 126 -11.44 0.75 11.85
C ARG A 126 -10.29 1.71 11.54
N VAL A 127 -10.32 2.94 12.09
CA VAL A 127 -9.23 3.90 11.91
C VAL A 127 -7.96 3.41 12.61
N ARG A 128 -8.07 2.86 13.83
CA ARG A 128 -6.92 2.25 14.54
C ARG A 128 -6.29 1.08 13.80
N ALA A 129 -7.08 0.24 13.12
CA ALA A 129 -6.53 -0.86 12.33
C ALA A 129 -5.65 -0.38 11.16
N VAL A 130 -6.00 0.75 10.54
CA VAL A 130 -5.19 1.40 9.49
C VAL A 130 -3.94 2.07 10.09
N ASP A 131 -4.08 2.72 11.24
CA ASP A 131 -2.96 3.33 11.99
C ASP A 131 -1.92 2.29 12.44
N ASP A 132 -2.36 1.14 12.96
CA ASP A 132 -1.50 0.03 13.38
C ASP A 132 -0.70 -0.54 12.19
N GLU A 133 -1.30 -0.58 10.97
CA GLU A 133 -0.65 -0.98 9.71
C GLU A 133 0.37 0.09 9.25
N SER A 134 -0.05 1.35 9.12
CA SER A 134 0.85 2.46 8.76
C SER A 134 2.04 2.59 9.73
N SER A 135 1.84 2.29 11.01
CA SER A 135 2.90 2.28 12.02
C SER A 135 3.90 1.15 11.82
N ARG A 136 3.47 -0.07 11.48
CA ARG A 136 4.39 -1.17 11.13
C ARG A 136 5.20 -0.86 9.88
N ALA A 137 4.54 -0.34 8.85
CA ALA A 137 5.21 0.12 7.63
C ALA A 137 6.27 1.20 7.93
N ALA A 138 5.95 2.15 8.80
CA ALA A 138 6.89 3.18 9.25
C ALA A 138 8.08 2.59 10.01
N ASP A 139 7.87 1.63 10.91
CA ASP A 139 8.95 0.98 11.66
C ASP A 139 9.88 0.17 10.73
N VAL A 140 9.33 -0.59 9.78
CA VAL A 140 10.08 -1.30 8.74
C VAL A 140 10.95 -0.36 7.91
N LEU A 141 10.43 0.81 7.57
CA LEU A 141 11.16 1.83 6.81
C LEU A 141 12.27 2.47 7.67
N LEU A 142 11.99 2.75 8.95
CA LEU A 142 12.96 3.30 9.90
C LEU A 142 14.11 2.34 10.23
N ASP A 143 13.93 1.02 10.11
CA ASP A 143 14.99 0.03 10.26
C ASP A 143 16.04 0.06 9.11
N VAL A 144 15.78 0.76 8.00
CA VAL A 144 16.77 0.92 6.93
C VAL A 144 17.88 1.86 7.38
N ALA A 145 19.10 1.32 7.50
CA ALA A 145 20.27 2.02 8.04
C ALA A 145 21.03 2.89 7.02
N ASP A 146 20.75 2.78 5.72
CA ASP A 146 21.46 3.52 4.67
C ASP A 146 21.06 5.02 4.65
N PRO A 147 21.97 5.95 5.01
CA PRO A 147 21.65 7.38 5.06
C PRO A 147 21.55 8.05 3.68
N ALA A 148 22.04 7.41 2.61
CA ALA A 148 21.86 7.89 1.24
C ALA A 148 20.44 7.60 0.71
N LEU A 149 19.80 6.54 1.21
CA LEU A 149 18.42 6.17 0.88
C LEU A 149 17.40 6.76 1.85
N LEU A 150 17.73 6.79 3.15
CA LEU A 150 16.89 7.33 4.23
C LEU A 150 17.69 8.33 5.08
N GLY A 151 17.70 9.59 4.64
CA GLY A 151 18.45 10.66 5.30
C GLY A 151 17.87 11.06 6.65
N ASP A 152 18.69 11.69 7.51
CA ASP A 152 18.32 12.02 8.89
C ASP A 152 17.07 12.89 9.01
N ALA A 153 16.85 13.82 8.07
CA ALA A 153 15.66 14.67 8.04
C ALA A 153 14.38 13.86 7.74
N ASP A 154 14.44 12.97 6.75
CA ASP A 154 13.35 12.08 6.36
C ASP A 154 12.99 11.12 7.52
N ARG A 155 14.03 10.56 8.16
CA ARG A 155 13.92 9.69 9.34
C ARG A 155 13.27 10.42 10.51
N ALA A 156 13.67 11.66 10.78
CA ALA A 156 13.11 12.48 11.85
C ALA A 156 11.63 12.85 11.59
N GLU A 157 11.29 13.19 10.33
CA GLU A 157 9.92 13.52 9.94
C GLU A 157 8.98 12.30 10.02
N LEU A 158 9.43 11.13 9.55
CA LEU A 158 8.69 9.87 9.65
C LEU A 158 8.51 9.44 11.11
N THR A 159 9.56 9.55 11.93
CA THR A 159 9.50 9.28 13.37
C THR A 159 8.48 10.19 14.05
N ALA A 160 8.53 11.50 13.80
CA ALA A 160 7.59 12.46 14.38
C ALA A 160 6.13 12.21 13.93
N SER A 161 5.93 11.75 12.69
CA SER A 161 4.61 11.39 12.16
C SER A 161 4.06 10.15 12.86
N ARG A 162 4.86 9.08 12.97
CA ARG A 162 4.52 7.84 13.69
C ARG A 162 4.22 8.12 15.16
N ASP A 163 5.07 8.87 15.86
CA ASP A 163 4.91 9.16 17.28
C ASP A 163 3.63 9.97 17.56
N ARG A 164 3.24 10.87 16.63
CA ARG A 164 1.94 11.56 16.68
C ARG A 164 0.78 10.59 16.51
N ALA A 165 0.87 9.67 15.55
CA ALA A 165 -0.16 8.67 15.26
C ALA A 165 -0.38 7.74 16.46
N GLN A 166 0.70 7.16 17.01
CA GLN A 166 0.69 6.35 18.23
C GLN A 166 0.06 7.09 19.43
N LYS A 167 0.35 8.38 19.60
CA LYS A 167 -0.26 9.20 20.65
C LYS A 167 -1.78 9.37 20.45
N ALA A 168 -2.21 9.70 19.23
CA ALA A 168 -3.63 9.81 18.91
C ALA A 168 -4.37 8.47 19.10
N SER A 169 -3.73 7.36 18.72
CA SER A 169 -4.23 6.00 18.86
C SER A 169 -4.42 5.60 20.32
N ALA A 170 -3.47 6.00 21.20
CA ALA A 170 -3.57 5.81 22.64
C ALA A 170 -4.70 6.63 23.28
N GLU A 171 -4.89 7.90 22.86
CA GLU A 171 -6.00 8.75 23.31
C GLU A 171 -7.36 8.16 22.88
N ALA A 172 -7.47 7.77 21.61
CA ALA A 172 -8.66 7.16 21.03
C ALA A 172 -9.03 5.83 21.71
N ARG A 173 -8.04 4.99 22.03
CA ARG A 173 -8.20 3.74 22.79
C ARG A 173 -8.67 4.01 24.23
N SER A 174 -8.17 5.07 24.87
CA SER A 174 -8.60 5.52 26.20
C SER A 174 -10.07 5.93 26.22
N LEU A 175 -10.50 6.75 25.25
CA LEU A 175 -11.88 7.22 25.12
C LEU A 175 -12.86 6.08 24.81
N THR A 176 -12.46 5.11 23.96
CA THR A 176 -13.26 3.92 23.66
C THR A 176 -13.39 2.96 24.86
N SER A 177 -12.44 3.00 25.79
CA SER A 177 -12.46 2.18 27.02
C SER A 177 -13.22 2.84 28.18
N ALA A 178 -13.80 4.02 27.98
CA ALA A 178 -14.53 4.74 29.02
C ALA A 178 -15.84 4.01 29.39
N LYS A 179 -16.16 3.96 30.69
CA LYS A 179 -17.35 3.26 31.16
C LYS A 179 -18.63 3.98 30.73
N THR A 180 -19.48 3.29 29.97
CA THR A 180 -20.83 3.75 29.61
C THR A 180 -21.82 3.58 30.77
N PRO A 181 -22.82 4.48 30.91
CA PRO A 181 -23.84 4.42 31.97
C PRO A 181 -25.01 3.50 31.59
N GLU A 182 -25.49 2.70 32.55
CA GLU A 182 -26.65 1.83 32.35
C GLU A 182 -27.97 2.48 32.84
N PRO A 183 -29.03 2.53 32.00
CA PRO A 183 -30.32 3.15 32.36
C PRO A 183 -31.02 2.52 33.58
N GLY A 184 -30.70 1.26 33.90
CA GLY A 184 -31.27 0.52 35.03
C GLY A 184 -32.77 0.19 34.90
N ALA A 185 -33.34 -0.33 35.97
CA ALA A 185 -34.77 -0.56 36.10
C ALA A 185 -35.54 0.77 36.25
N LYS A 186 -36.76 0.85 35.69
CA LYS A 186 -37.63 2.02 35.81
C LYS A 186 -38.28 2.05 37.21
N PRO A 187 -38.13 3.14 38.00
CA PRO A 187 -38.85 3.29 39.26
C PRO A 187 -40.36 3.33 39.05
N SER A 188 -41.13 2.81 40.02
CA SER A 188 -42.60 2.76 39.93
C SER A 188 -43.29 4.06 40.34
N TRP A 189 -42.58 5.00 40.97
CA TRP A 189 -43.21 6.12 41.69
C TRP A 189 -42.63 7.49 41.36
N PHE A 190 -43.46 8.54 41.36
CA PHE A 190 -43.15 9.82 40.70
C PHE A 190 -41.90 10.54 41.23
N TRP A 191 -41.63 10.55 42.55
CA TRP A 191 -40.43 11.22 43.08
C TRP A 191 -39.14 10.49 42.69
N ASP A 192 -39.15 9.15 42.65
CA ASP A 192 -38.01 8.33 42.22
C ASP A 192 -37.82 8.44 40.71
N LEU A 193 -38.92 8.56 39.95
CA LEU A 193 -38.90 8.86 38.51
C LEU A 193 -38.25 10.22 38.23
N TYR A 194 -38.56 11.28 38.99
CA TYR A 194 -37.94 12.60 38.81
C TYR A 194 -36.43 12.59 39.13
N ASP A 195 -36.00 11.99 40.25
CA ASP A 195 -34.57 11.84 40.57
C ASP A 195 -33.84 11.02 39.49
N ARG A 196 -34.42 9.88 39.06
CA ARG A 196 -33.82 9.04 38.04
C ARG A 196 -33.78 9.72 36.67
N THR A 197 -34.78 10.55 36.33
CA THR A 197 -34.79 11.36 35.10
C THR A 197 -33.61 12.33 35.09
N ALA A 198 -33.40 13.08 36.18
CA ALA A 198 -32.29 14.04 36.29
C ALA A 198 -30.91 13.37 36.16
N ARG A 199 -30.75 12.14 36.68
CA ARG A 199 -29.54 11.33 36.50
C ARG A 199 -29.36 10.88 35.05
N ILE A 200 -30.39 10.30 34.43
CA ILE A 200 -30.36 9.86 33.03
C ILE A 200 -30.06 11.03 32.07
N GLU A 201 -30.56 12.23 32.35
CA GLU A 201 -30.21 13.43 31.59
C GLU A 201 -28.75 13.86 31.79
N ALA A 202 -28.19 13.70 32.99
CA ALA A 202 -26.77 13.95 33.24
C ALA A 202 -25.89 12.93 32.52
N ASP A 203 -26.27 11.65 32.56
CA ASP A 203 -25.63 10.56 31.82
C ASP A 203 -25.70 10.81 30.30
N SER A 204 -26.85 11.25 29.77
CA SER A 204 -27.03 11.62 28.36
C SER A 204 -26.21 12.86 27.94
N ARG A 205 -25.95 13.80 28.85
CA ARG A 205 -25.00 14.91 28.60
C ARG A 205 -23.56 14.40 28.60
N ALA A 206 -23.17 13.59 29.58
CA ALA A 206 -21.84 13.01 29.68
C ALA A 206 -21.50 12.14 28.45
N MET A 207 -22.43 11.28 28.00
CA MET A 207 -22.26 10.48 26.80
C MET A 207 -22.09 11.35 25.54
N ARG A 208 -22.85 12.44 25.38
CA ARG A 208 -22.66 13.35 24.24
C ARG A 208 -21.30 14.04 24.24
N THR A 209 -20.77 14.39 25.40
CA THR A 209 -19.39 14.90 25.53
C THR A 209 -18.38 13.81 25.14
N LEU A 210 -18.48 12.62 25.73
CA LEU A 210 -17.59 11.48 25.43
C LEU A 210 -17.60 11.12 23.94
N THR A 211 -18.78 11.07 23.31
CA THR A 211 -18.91 10.85 21.87
C THR A 211 -18.26 11.97 21.07
N SER A 212 -18.44 13.24 21.45
CA SER A 212 -17.81 14.37 20.75
C SER A 212 -16.29 14.39 20.90
N ASP A 213 -15.75 13.93 22.02
CA ASP A 213 -14.31 13.82 22.23
C ASP A 213 -13.74 12.61 21.47
N LEU A 214 -14.48 11.49 21.40
CA LEU A 214 -14.13 10.31 20.59
C LEU A 214 -14.13 10.62 19.09
N THR A 215 -15.12 11.33 18.55
CA THR A 215 -15.12 11.80 17.15
C THR A 215 -13.88 12.66 16.88
N ARG A 216 -13.59 13.65 17.73
CA ARG A 216 -12.40 14.52 17.58
C ARG A 216 -11.09 13.72 17.63
N SER A 217 -11.00 12.73 18.50
CA SER A 217 -9.83 11.85 18.61
C SER A 217 -9.69 10.93 17.40
N SER A 218 -10.80 10.48 16.81
CA SER A 218 -10.81 9.70 15.56
C SER A 218 -10.40 10.55 14.34
N ASP A 219 -10.85 11.81 14.27
CA ASP A 219 -10.43 12.78 13.25
C ASP A 219 -8.92 13.06 13.33
N GLU A 220 -8.40 13.30 14.54
CA GLU A 220 -6.96 13.52 14.77
C GLU A 220 -6.13 12.27 14.45
N LEU A 221 -6.62 11.08 14.82
CA LEU A 221 -5.99 9.80 14.47
C LEU A 221 -5.95 9.58 12.96
N GLY A 222 -7.07 9.79 12.25
CA GLY A 222 -7.13 9.68 10.79
C GLY A 222 -6.21 10.69 10.08
N SER A 223 -6.12 11.90 10.62
CA SER A 223 -5.18 12.94 10.17
C SER A 223 -3.71 12.54 10.37
N ALA A 224 -3.39 11.93 11.52
CA ALA A 224 -2.06 11.48 11.88
C ALA A 224 -1.62 10.24 11.08
N ALA A 225 -2.47 9.21 10.96
CA ALA A 225 -2.22 8.04 10.11
C ALA A 225 -2.04 8.46 8.64
N GLY A 226 -2.90 9.37 8.14
CA GLY A 226 -2.72 9.95 6.81
C GLY A 226 -1.45 10.81 6.65
N ALA A 227 -0.86 11.31 7.74
CA ALA A 227 0.46 11.96 7.70
C ALA A 227 1.58 10.92 7.58
N VAL A 228 1.49 9.80 8.32
CA VAL A 228 2.41 8.66 8.17
C VAL A 228 2.41 8.13 6.74
N ASP A 229 1.24 7.93 6.13
CA ASP A 229 1.14 7.49 4.72
C ASP A 229 1.83 8.46 3.76
N ARG A 230 1.50 9.75 3.82
CA ARG A 230 2.11 10.76 2.93
C ARG A 230 3.62 10.89 3.12
N THR A 231 4.10 10.88 4.35
CA THR A 231 5.53 10.98 4.66
C THR A 231 6.27 9.71 4.21
N GLY A 232 5.76 8.52 4.55
CA GLY A 232 6.33 7.24 4.11
C GLY A 232 6.40 7.11 2.59
N LEU A 233 5.32 7.45 1.88
CA LEU A 233 5.27 7.44 0.42
C LEU A 233 6.25 8.45 -0.21
N ALA A 234 6.39 9.65 0.37
CA ALA A 234 7.34 10.65 -0.12
C ALA A 234 8.79 10.17 0.03
N VAL A 235 9.14 9.57 1.17
CA VAL A 235 10.45 8.98 1.45
C VAL A 235 10.76 7.82 0.49
N ILE A 236 9.82 6.90 0.31
CA ILE A 236 10.01 5.75 -0.57
C ILE A 236 10.20 6.16 -2.03
N LYS A 237 9.42 7.13 -2.53
CA LYS A 237 9.61 7.67 -3.89
C LYS A 237 10.93 8.39 -4.06
N LYS A 238 11.34 9.17 -3.06
CA LYS A 238 12.63 9.88 -3.04
C LYS A 238 13.80 8.89 -3.14
N GLY A 239 13.81 7.85 -2.31
CA GLY A 239 14.88 6.84 -2.32
C GLY A 239 14.83 5.91 -3.54
N GLY A 240 13.63 5.49 -3.99
CA GLY A 240 13.45 4.68 -5.21
C GLY A 240 13.89 5.41 -6.48
N GLY A 241 13.76 6.73 -6.52
CA GLY A 241 14.27 7.58 -7.61
C GLY A 241 15.80 7.64 -7.72
N LEU A 242 16.56 7.11 -6.74
CA LEU A 242 18.03 7.12 -6.75
C LEU A 242 18.64 5.96 -7.55
N ALA A 243 17.86 5.00 -8.05
CA ALA A 243 18.38 3.78 -8.69
C ALA A 243 19.39 4.07 -9.82
N ALA A 244 19.09 5.04 -10.69
CA ALA A 244 19.98 5.43 -11.79
C ALA A 244 21.27 6.13 -11.32
N GLN A 245 21.22 6.86 -10.20
CA GLN A 245 22.41 7.45 -9.60
C GLN A 245 23.28 6.36 -8.95
N ILE A 246 22.67 5.47 -8.16
CA ILE A 246 23.38 4.36 -7.50
C ILE A 246 24.07 3.47 -8.54
N GLU A 247 23.39 3.16 -9.65
CA GLU A 247 24.02 2.46 -10.77
C GLU A 247 25.22 3.25 -11.32
N ASN A 248 25.04 4.53 -11.66
CA ASN A 248 26.10 5.35 -12.24
C ASN A 248 27.35 5.45 -11.35
N ASP A 249 27.13 5.64 -10.05
CA ASP A 249 28.17 5.85 -9.05
C ASP A 249 28.88 4.54 -8.66
N ASN A 250 28.42 3.39 -9.15
CA ASN A 250 28.96 2.05 -8.86
C ASN A 250 29.20 1.22 -10.15
N ARG A 251 29.70 1.86 -11.21
CA ARG A 251 30.19 1.14 -12.41
C ARG A 251 31.70 0.90 -12.33
N PRO A 252 32.21 -0.28 -12.70
CA PRO A 252 31.47 -1.49 -13.10
C PRO A 252 30.83 -2.20 -11.88
N SER A 253 29.71 -2.90 -12.07
CA SER A 253 29.07 -3.78 -11.07
C SER A 253 28.22 -4.83 -11.80
N PRO A 254 28.08 -6.07 -11.28
CA PRO A 254 27.31 -7.13 -11.95
C PRO A 254 25.88 -6.74 -12.31
N ASN A 255 25.52 -6.96 -13.58
CA ASN A 255 24.27 -6.45 -14.15
C ASN A 255 22.99 -7.04 -13.56
N GLU A 256 23.01 -8.28 -13.05
CA GLU A 256 21.86 -8.87 -12.35
C GLU A 256 21.42 -8.01 -11.15
N GLY A 257 22.40 -7.49 -10.38
CA GLY A 257 22.15 -6.59 -9.27
C GLY A 257 21.62 -5.23 -9.72
N VAL A 258 22.14 -4.70 -10.83
CA VAL A 258 21.70 -3.44 -11.44
C VAL A 258 20.27 -3.54 -11.98
N LEU A 259 19.90 -4.65 -12.63
CA LEU A 259 18.55 -4.88 -13.14
C LEU A 259 17.54 -5.03 -11.99
N ALA A 260 17.88 -5.80 -10.95
CA ALA A 260 17.07 -5.89 -9.73
C ALA A 260 16.89 -4.52 -9.06
N LEU A 261 17.95 -3.71 -8.99
CA LEU A 261 17.89 -2.35 -8.45
C LEU A 261 16.94 -1.45 -9.25
N ARG A 262 17.00 -1.52 -10.59
CA ARG A 262 16.14 -0.74 -11.51
C ARG A 262 14.67 -1.12 -11.36
N ASP A 263 14.34 -2.42 -11.36
CA ASP A 263 12.97 -2.92 -11.21
C ASP A 263 12.37 -2.51 -9.85
N LEU A 264 13.09 -2.77 -8.74
CA LEU A 264 12.66 -2.36 -7.41
C LEU A 264 12.49 -0.83 -7.30
N GLY A 265 13.45 -0.04 -7.81
CA GLY A 265 13.37 1.42 -7.82
C GLY A 265 12.18 1.95 -8.64
N ALA A 266 11.86 1.31 -9.76
CA ALA A 266 10.70 1.64 -10.59
C ALA A 266 9.37 1.33 -9.88
N ARG A 267 9.26 0.17 -9.22
CA ARG A 267 8.08 -0.21 -8.42
C ARG A 267 7.82 0.78 -7.28
N LEU A 268 8.87 1.15 -6.54
CA LEU A 268 8.79 2.12 -5.44
C LEU A 268 8.43 3.54 -5.93
N SER A 269 8.96 3.94 -7.09
CA SER A 269 8.60 5.21 -7.74
C SER A 269 7.14 5.24 -8.20
N ALA A 270 6.59 4.09 -8.61
CA ALA A 270 5.21 3.93 -9.07
C ALA A 270 4.18 3.75 -7.94
N ALA A 271 4.60 3.53 -6.69
CA ALA A 271 3.70 3.30 -5.55
C ALA A 271 2.65 4.42 -5.38
N THR A 272 1.43 4.08 -4.97
CA THR A 272 0.33 5.05 -4.78
C THR A 272 -0.13 5.19 -3.33
N SER A 273 0.30 4.27 -2.46
CA SER A 273 -0.01 4.18 -1.03
C SER A 273 1.24 3.77 -0.25
N PHE A 274 1.21 3.94 1.07
CA PHE A 274 2.23 3.42 1.98
C PHE A 274 1.63 2.36 2.91
N ASP A 275 2.17 1.15 2.82
CA ASP A 275 1.74 -0.08 3.51
C ASP A 275 2.97 -0.97 3.82
N GLU A 276 2.77 -2.05 4.58
CA GLU A 276 3.88 -2.92 5.04
C GLU A 276 4.60 -3.61 3.86
N ASP A 277 3.89 -3.94 2.77
CA ASP A 277 4.45 -4.52 1.55
C ASP A 277 5.37 -3.52 0.81
N VAL A 278 4.92 -2.27 0.63
CA VAL A 278 5.74 -1.22 0.01
C VAL A 278 6.97 -0.87 0.88
N ALA A 279 6.83 -0.87 2.20
CA ALA A 279 7.95 -0.69 3.12
C ALA A 279 8.96 -1.87 3.07
N HIS A 280 8.47 -3.11 2.97
CA HIS A 280 9.32 -4.28 2.76
C HIS A 280 10.05 -4.22 1.41
N GLY A 281 9.38 -3.78 0.34
CA GLY A 281 10.01 -3.54 -0.97
C GLY A 281 11.13 -2.48 -0.91
N PHE A 282 10.95 -1.43 -0.11
CA PHE A 282 12.02 -0.44 0.11
C PHE A 282 13.23 -1.03 0.85
N ARG A 283 13.01 -1.91 1.84
CA ARG A 283 14.08 -2.64 2.53
C ARG A 283 14.82 -3.60 1.59
N GLU A 284 14.13 -4.28 0.68
CA GLU A 284 14.73 -5.14 -0.35
C GLU A 284 15.53 -4.32 -1.37
N TYR A 285 15.01 -3.17 -1.79
CA TYR A 285 15.72 -2.20 -2.62
C TYR A 285 17.00 -1.70 -1.95
N ALA A 286 16.97 -1.36 -0.66
CA ALA A 286 18.16 -0.95 0.09
C ALA A 286 19.22 -2.07 0.19
N ALA A 287 18.79 -3.32 0.43
CA ALA A 287 19.69 -4.47 0.40
C ALA A 287 20.29 -4.70 -1.00
N THR A 288 19.52 -4.46 -2.06
CA THR A 288 19.97 -4.57 -3.46
C THR A 288 20.92 -3.44 -3.85
N ALA A 289 20.68 -2.21 -3.40
CA ALA A 289 21.61 -1.10 -3.55
C ALA A 289 22.96 -1.40 -2.88
N GLN A 290 22.96 -2.03 -1.70
CA GLN A 290 24.19 -2.47 -1.07
C GLN A 290 24.90 -3.58 -1.87
N LYS A 291 24.16 -4.58 -2.39
CA LYS A 291 24.74 -5.60 -3.29
C LYS A 291 25.41 -5.00 -4.53
N VAL A 292 24.87 -3.91 -5.10
CA VAL A 292 25.49 -3.20 -6.25
C VAL A 292 26.80 -2.52 -5.83
N ARG A 293 26.87 -1.89 -4.66
CA ARG A 293 28.12 -1.30 -4.12
C ARG A 293 29.18 -2.34 -3.77
N ASP A 294 28.74 -3.45 -3.16
CA ASP A 294 29.61 -4.58 -2.81
C ASP A 294 30.13 -5.27 -4.08
N GLY A 295 29.26 -5.46 -5.07
CA GLY A 295 29.57 -5.96 -6.39
C GLY A 295 30.60 -5.09 -7.11
N HIS A 296 30.39 -3.77 -7.12
CA HIS A 296 31.36 -2.81 -7.66
C HIS A 296 32.75 -2.94 -7.01
N THR A 297 32.79 -3.00 -5.68
CA THR A 297 34.04 -3.15 -4.93
C THR A 297 34.71 -4.50 -5.24
N ALA A 298 33.94 -5.57 -5.41
CA ALA A 298 34.43 -6.89 -5.76
C ALA A 298 34.96 -6.97 -7.20
N THR A 299 34.28 -6.34 -8.16
CA THR A 299 34.72 -6.25 -9.56
C THR A 299 36.06 -5.51 -9.68
N LEU A 300 36.16 -4.31 -9.08
CA LEU A 300 37.43 -3.55 -9.05
C LEU A 300 38.57 -4.33 -8.37
N ALA A 301 38.27 -5.13 -7.34
CA ALA A 301 39.26 -5.98 -6.68
C ALA A 301 39.69 -7.19 -7.51
N ALA A 302 38.79 -7.75 -8.33
CA ALA A 302 39.09 -8.86 -9.23
C ALA A 302 39.90 -8.42 -10.46
N GLU A 303 39.67 -7.21 -10.95
CA GLU A 303 40.38 -6.61 -12.10
C GLU A 303 41.75 -6.01 -11.72
N ALA A 304 42.00 -5.80 -10.44
CA ALA A 304 43.22 -5.18 -9.92
C ALA A 304 44.50 -5.92 -10.37
N GLY A 305 45.49 -5.15 -10.83
CA GLY A 305 46.78 -5.68 -11.28
C GLY A 305 47.39 -4.87 -12.43
N PRO A 306 48.48 -5.35 -13.04
CA PRO A 306 49.20 -4.63 -14.09
C PRO A 306 48.39 -4.27 -15.33
N LEU A 307 47.28 -4.98 -15.58
CA LEU A 307 46.40 -4.78 -16.74
C LEU A 307 45.18 -3.91 -16.44
N GLN A 308 44.96 -3.47 -15.19
CA GLN A 308 43.73 -2.79 -14.76
C GLN A 308 43.39 -1.56 -15.62
N ASP A 309 44.38 -0.67 -15.87
CA ASP A 309 44.17 0.55 -16.67
C ASP A 309 43.80 0.24 -18.13
N ALA A 310 44.30 -0.86 -18.69
CA ALA A 310 43.98 -1.30 -20.05
C ALA A 310 42.58 -1.93 -20.10
N ARG A 311 42.23 -2.78 -19.13
CA ARG A 311 40.89 -3.36 -18.97
C ARG A 311 39.82 -2.28 -18.91
N GLN A 312 39.94 -1.31 -18.00
CA GLN A 312 38.98 -0.20 -17.87
C GLN A 312 38.79 0.56 -19.19
N GLN A 313 39.88 0.86 -19.92
CA GLN A 313 39.79 1.51 -21.23
C GLN A 313 39.09 0.66 -22.29
N ILE A 314 39.32 -0.66 -22.28
CA ILE A 314 38.66 -1.61 -23.19
C ILE A 314 37.15 -1.66 -22.91
N GLU A 315 36.75 -1.72 -21.65
CA GLU A 315 35.35 -1.78 -21.27
C GLU A 315 34.61 -0.47 -21.57
N ASP A 316 35.23 0.68 -21.28
CA ASP A 316 34.65 1.99 -21.60
C ASP A 316 34.55 2.20 -23.11
N PHE A 317 35.55 1.71 -23.87
CA PHE A 317 35.49 1.66 -25.32
C PHE A 317 34.32 0.78 -25.79
N ALA A 318 34.19 -0.46 -25.32
CA ALA A 318 33.08 -1.35 -25.67
C ALA A 318 31.71 -0.72 -25.33
N ARG A 319 31.54 -0.17 -24.12
CA ARG A 319 30.33 0.56 -23.69
C ARG A 319 30.03 1.77 -24.59
N SER A 320 31.06 2.46 -25.09
CA SER A 320 30.89 3.58 -26.03
C SER A 320 30.39 3.15 -27.41
N LEU A 321 30.67 1.91 -27.83
CA LEU A 321 30.17 1.37 -29.08
C LEU A 321 28.67 1.05 -29.00
N VAL A 322 28.17 0.56 -27.87
CA VAL A 322 26.81 0.00 -27.74
C VAL A 322 25.88 0.77 -26.78
N PRO A 323 25.56 2.04 -27.08
CA PRO A 323 24.75 2.88 -26.20
C PRO A 323 23.35 2.28 -25.96
N GLY A 324 23.03 2.08 -24.69
CA GLY A 324 21.78 1.50 -24.20
C GLY A 324 21.83 -0.01 -23.94
N VAL A 325 22.93 -0.70 -24.24
CA VAL A 325 23.17 -2.08 -23.81
C VAL A 325 23.89 -2.08 -22.47
N LEU A 326 23.45 -2.96 -21.58
CA LEU A 326 24.08 -3.18 -20.28
C LEU A 326 25.16 -4.27 -20.42
N LEU A 327 26.41 -4.00 -20.02
CA LEU A 327 27.58 -4.84 -20.28
C LEU A 327 28.33 -5.25 -19.00
N ASP A 328 28.45 -6.56 -18.77
CA ASP A 328 29.41 -7.16 -17.85
C ASP A 328 30.68 -7.54 -18.61
N PHE A 329 31.79 -7.68 -17.90
CA PHE A 329 33.05 -8.16 -18.45
C PHE A 329 33.64 -9.27 -17.58
N GLU A 330 34.26 -10.26 -18.22
CA GLU A 330 35.08 -11.27 -17.54
C GLU A 330 36.48 -11.28 -18.15
N TRP A 331 37.50 -11.37 -17.32
CA TRP A 331 38.90 -11.39 -17.74
C TRP A 331 39.56 -12.71 -17.37
N ALA A 332 40.13 -13.40 -18.35
CA ALA A 332 40.76 -14.72 -18.18
C ALA A 332 42.07 -14.81 -18.97
N ASP A 333 42.99 -15.71 -18.56
CA ASP A 333 44.22 -15.93 -19.35
C ASP A 333 43.92 -16.49 -20.74
N ARG A 334 42.82 -17.24 -20.89
CA ARG A 334 42.32 -17.79 -22.14
C ARG A 334 40.81 -17.68 -22.24
N VAL A 335 40.33 -17.44 -23.46
CA VAL A 335 38.93 -17.60 -23.87
C VAL A 335 38.95 -18.56 -25.06
N ASN A 336 38.05 -19.55 -25.10
CA ASN A 336 38.02 -20.59 -26.15
C ASN A 336 39.41 -21.24 -26.42
N ASP A 337 40.16 -21.52 -25.34
CA ASP A 337 41.56 -22.02 -25.32
C ASP A 337 42.64 -21.10 -25.95
N LEU A 338 42.25 -19.92 -26.44
CA LEU A 338 43.10 -18.90 -27.05
C LEU A 338 43.43 -17.77 -26.07
N GLY A 339 44.68 -17.29 -26.05
CA GLY A 339 45.16 -16.28 -25.11
C GLY A 339 46.42 -16.69 -24.34
N GLY A 340 47.05 -15.70 -23.72
CA GLY A 340 48.24 -15.87 -22.88
C GLY A 340 49.44 -16.33 -23.69
N ASP A 341 50.07 -17.42 -23.28
CA ASP A 341 51.34 -17.91 -23.85
C ASP A 341 51.31 -18.26 -25.36
N ASN A 342 50.12 -18.43 -25.95
CA ASN A 342 49.99 -18.75 -27.37
C ASN A 342 49.83 -17.51 -28.28
N GLY A 343 49.75 -16.31 -27.69
CA GLY A 343 49.80 -15.04 -28.41
C GLY A 343 48.55 -14.68 -29.24
N TYR A 344 47.45 -15.42 -29.09
CA TYR A 344 46.18 -15.10 -29.78
C TYR A 344 45.34 -14.12 -28.96
N LEU A 345 44.68 -13.19 -29.64
CA LEU A 345 43.60 -12.39 -29.07
C LEU A 345 42.29 -13.18 -29.18
N SER A 346 41.47 -13.22 -28.13
CA SER A 346 40.20 -13.96 -28.14
C SER A 346 39.16 -13.38 -27.20
N GLY A 347 37.94 -13.29 -27.69
CA GLY A 347 36.75 -12.92 -26.93
C GLY A 347 35.65 -13.97 -27.06
N GLU A 348 34.62 -13.81 -26.23
CA GLU A 348 33.32 -14.48 -26.33
C GLU A 348 32.25 -13.58 -25.70
N THR A 349 31.18 -13.29 -26.42
CA THR A 349 30.03 -12.57 -25.88
C THR A 349 28.88 -13.52 -25.56
N LEU A 350 28.53 -13.60 -24.28
CA LEU A 350 27.37 -14.34 -23.80
C LEU A 350 26.16 -13.42 -23.66
N THR A 351 25.00 -13.87 -24.16
CA THR A 351 23.71 -13.18 -23.94
C THR A 351 22.73 -14.14 -23.25
N PRO A 352 22.14 -13.78 -22.09
CA PRO A 352 21.15 -14.61 -21.44
C PRO A 352 19.90 -14.74 -22.31
N ILE A 353 19.63 -15.96 -22.79
CA ILE A 353 18.60 -16.27 -23.79
C ILE A 353 17.21 -15.73 -23.39
N GLN A 354 16.91 -15.72 -22.10
CA GLN A 354 15.59 -15.41 -21.55
C GLN A 354 15.29 -13.90 -21.41
N SER A 355 16.28 -13.08 -21.05
CA SER A 355 16.09 -11.63 -20.90
C SER A 355 16.54 -10.89 -22.16
N GLY A 356 17.80 -11.06 -22.57
CA GLY A 356 18.45 -10.18 -23.55
C GLY A 356 18.51 -8.72 -23.09
N GLU A 357 18.52 -8.48 -21.78
CA GLU A 357 18.58 -7.14 -21.17
C GLU A 357 20.02 -6.67 -20.91
N TYR A 358 20.97 -7.60 -20.94
CA TYR A 358 22.40 -7.37 -20.83
C TYR A 358 23.20 -8.40 -21.64
N ALA A 359 24.50 -8.14 -21.80
CA ALA A 359 25.47 -9.08 -22.35
C ALA A 359 26.72 -9.13 -21.46
N THR A 360 27.41 -10.27 -21.47
CA THR A 360 28.69 -10.46 -20.77
C THR A 360 29.78 -10.69 -21.81
N ILE A 361 30.77 -9.81 -21.89
CA ILE A 361 31.89 -9.94 -22.82
C ILE A 361 33.10 -10.52 -22.05
N ARG A 362 33.48 -11.74 -22.42
CA ARG A 362 34.63 -12.46 -21.84
C ARG A 362 35.83 -12.20 -22.73
N LEU A 363 36.92 -11.68 -22.18
CA LEU A 363 38.11 -11.27 -22.92
C LEU A 363 39.37 -11.96 -22.38
N SER A 364 40.24 -12.40 -23.30
CA SER A 364 41.55 -12.91 -22.93
C SER A 364 42.48 -11.77 -22.47
N ASN A 365 43.31 -12.04 -21.47
CA ASN A 365 44.24 -11.06 -20.90
C ASN A 365 45.18 -10.45 -21.95
N SER A 366 45.49 -11.19 -23.02
CA SER A 366 46.32 -10.70 -24.12
C SER A 366 45.71 -9.56 -24.93
N ILE A 367 44.38 -9.35 -24.86
CA ILE A 367 43.73 -8.15 -25.42
C ILE A 367 44.11 -6.91 -24.62
N ALA A 368 44.21 -7.02 -23.29
CA ALA A 368 44.68 -5.95 -22.43
C ALA A 368 46.21 -5.74 -22.51
N GLU A 369 46.98 -6.79 -22.86
CA GLU A 369 48.43 -6.69 -23.13
C GLU A 369 48.74 -5.99 -24.47
N ASP A 370 47.91 -6.19 -25.51
CA ASP A 370 48.03 -5.54 -26.83
C ASP A 370 47.44 -4.11 -26.87
N TRP A 371 46.65 -3.72 -25.86
CA TRP A 371 45.91 -2.45 -25.89
C TRP A 371 46.84 -1.22 -25.93
N PRO A 372 46.57 -0.20 -26.78
CA PRO A 372 45.39 -0.02 -27.64
C PRO A 372 45.66 -0.35 -29.13
N GLY A 373 46.17 -1.55 -29.42
CA GLY A 373 46.41 -2.03 -30.79
C GLY A 373 45.18 -2.06 -31.68
N ASP A 374 45.39 -2.10 -32.99
CA ASP A 374 44.29 -2.06 -33.97
C ASP A 374 43.50 -3.38 -33.96
N SER A 375 44.17 -4.53 -33.81
CA SER A 375 43.53 -5.85 -33.71
C SER A 375 42.78 -6.04 -32.39
N SER A 376 43.31 -5.59 -31.25
CA SER A 376 42.58 -5.62 -29.98
C SER A 376 41.33 -4.74 -30.00
N LYS A 377 41.39 -3.52 -30.57
CA LYS A 377 40.19 -2.69 -30.81
C LYS A 377 39.18 -3.33 -31.74
N ALA A 378 39.65 -3.93 -32.84
CA ALA A 378 38.78 -4.54 -33.84
C ALA A 378 38.03 -5.76 -33.28
N LEU A 379 38.71 -6.59 -32.48
CA LEU A 379 38.09 -7.70 -31.77
C LEU A 379 37.09 -7.22 -30.71
N VAL A 380 37.45 -6.24 -29.88
CA VAL A 380 36.50 -5.67 -28.91
C VAL A 380 35.27 -5.06 -29.60
N ALA A 381 35.44 -4.46 -30.78
CA ALA A 381 34.32 -3.97 -31.59
C ALA A 381 33.47 -5.10 -32.20
N HIS A 382 34.05 -6.26 -32.49
CA HIS A 382 33.33 -7.47 -32.91
C HIS A 382 32.49 -8.01 -31.76
N GLU A 383 33.06 -8.19 -30.56
CA GLU A 383 32.30 -8.63 -29.37
C GLU A 383 31.17 -7.67 -29.00
N ALA A 384 31.42 -6.36 -29.09
CA ALA A 384 30.37 -5.35 -28.95
C ALA A 384 29.25 -5.52 -30.01
N GLY A 385 29.57 -6.05 -31.20
CA GLY A 385 28.60 -6.41 -32.24
C GLY A 385 27.69 -7.58 -31.88
N HIS A 386 28.20 -8.57 -31.16
CA HIS A 386 27.36 -9.61 -30.54
C HIS A 386 26.46 -8.99 -29.44
N ALA A 387 27.02 -8.09 -28.62
CA ALA A 387 26.26 -7.46 -27.54
C ALA A 387 25.11 -6.57 -28.04
N ILE A 388 25.30 -5.74 -29.08
CA ILE A 388 24.23 -4.86 -29.62
C ILE A 388 23.04 -5.63 -30.22
N ALA A 389 23.24 -6.90 -30.59
CA ALA A 389 22.15 -7.75 -31.06
C ALA A 389 21.02 -7.88 -30.01
N THR A 390 21.31 -7.71 -28.71
CA THR A 390 20.31 -7.65 -27.62
C THR A 390 19.31 -6.51 -27.75
N LYS A 391 19.77 -5.31 -28.18
CA LYS A 391 18.94 -4.13 -28.46
C LYS A 391 18.23 -4.25 -29.81
N CYS A 392 18.89 -4.87 -30.80
CA CYS A 392 18.44 -4.92 -32.19
C CYS A 392 17.91 -6.29 -32.64
N ARG A 393 17.31 -7.08 -31.73
CA ARG A 393 16.86 -8.47 -31.98
C ARG A 393 15.90 -8.64 -33.17
N THR A 394 15.21 -7.58 -33.60
CA THR A 394 14.33 -7.58 -34.78
C THR A 394 15.07 -7.34 -36.10
N MET A 395 16.34 -6.93 -36.04
CA MET A 395 17.22 -6.66 -37.18
C MET A 395 18.27 -7.77 -37.38
N VAL A 396 18.61 -8.53 -36.34
CA VAL A 396 19.59 -9.62 -36.41
C VAL A 396 18.90 -10.95 -36.70
N ASP A 397 19.51 -11.79 -37.54
CA ASP A 397 19.26 -13.22 -37.50
C ASP A 397 20.36 -13.84 -36.66
N ASN A 398 20.03 -14.25 -35.44
CA ASN A 398 20.94 -14.91 -34.50
C ASN A 398 20.49 -16.35 -34.21
N THR A 399 19.78 -16.97 -35.16
CA THR A 399 19.26 -18.34 -35.01
C THR A 399 20.32 -19.41 -35.21
N ASP A 400 21.44 -19.08 -35.84
CA ASP A 400 22.67 -19.86 -35.85
C ASP A 400 23.92 -19.00 -35.62
N SER A 401 25.03 -19.65 -35.26
CA SER A 401 26.32 -18.96 -34.99
C SER A 401 26.86 -18.23 -36.22
N PRO A 402 26.94 -18.82 -37.44
CA PRO A 402 27.44 -18.11 -38.62
C PRO A 402 26.73 -16.78 -38.91
N ALA A 403 25.41 -16.70 -38.71
CA ALA A 403 24.66 -15.45 -38.88
C ALA A 403 24.99 -14.42 -37.78
N ALA A 404 25.22 -14.86 -36.54
CA ALA A 404 25.68 -14.00 -35.44
C ALA A 404 27.10 -13.46 -35.69
N GLU A 405 28.06 -14.30 -36.10
CA GLU A 405 29.43 -13.85 -36.41
C GLU A 405 29.49 -12.85 -37.57
N ALA A 406 28.67 -13.09 -38.61
CA ALA A 406 28.53 -12.18 -39.75
C ALA A 406 27.92 -10.82 -39.31
N TRP A 407 26.98 -10.83 -38.37
CA TRP A 407 26.43 -9.59 -37.79
C TRP A 407 27.48 -8.84 -36.95
N ALA A 408 28.20 -9.54 -36.08
CA ALA A 408 29.24 -8.95 -35.22
C ALA A 408 30.37 -8.31 -36.04
N THR A 409 30.83 -9.00 -37.09
CA THR A 409 31.80 -8.46 -38.05
C THR A 409 31.24 -7.26 -38.82
N ALA A 410 29.97 -7.32 -39.26
CA ALA A 410 29.33 -6.22 -39.98
C ALA A 410 29.18 -4.97 -39.10
N TRP A 411 28.88 -5.15 -37.81
CA TRP A 411 28.85 -4.08 -36.83
C TRP A 411 30.24 -3.44 -36.65
N ALA A 412 31.28 -4.22 -36.40
CA ALA A 412 32.65 -3.73 -36.23
C ALA A 412 33.14 -2.92 -37.44
N ILE A 413 32.93 -3.45 -38.66
CA ILE A 413 33.22 -2.75 -39.92
C ILE A 413 32.42 -1.44 -40.01
N SER A 414 31.13 -1.46 -39.69
CA SER A 414 30.31 -0.24 -39.71
C SER A 414 30.87 0.85 -38.78
N MET A 415 31.39 0.46 -37.61
CA MET A 415 31.97 1.36 -36.61
C MET A 415 33.36 1.89 -37.01
N GLY A 416 33.92 1.42 -38.15
CA GLY A 416 35.20 1.86 -38.69
C GLY A 416 36.38 0.93 -38.37
N PHE A 417 36.14 -0.23 -37.75
CA PHE A 417 37.19 -1.18 -37.39
C PHE A 417 37.38 -2.20 -38.52
N THR A 418 38.35 -1.93 -39.39
CA THR A 418 38.64 -2.72 -40.60
C THR A 418 39.88 -3.59 -40.51
N ASP A 419 40.51 -3.69 -39.34
CA ASP A 419 41.58 -4.66 -39.11
C ASP A 419 41.01 -6.09 -39.12
N ASP A 420 41.81 -7.06 -39.55
CA ASP A 420 41.43 -8.47 -39.69
C ASP A 420 40.88 -9.10 -38.40
N GLY A 421 41.26 -8.55 -37.24
CA GLY A 421 40.73 -8.91 -35.91
C GLY A 421 39.23 -8.61 -35.70
N ASN A 422 38.56 -7.92 -36.62
CA ASN A 422 37.10 -7.67 -36.56
C ASN A 422 36.21 -8.90 -36.84
N GLY A 423 36.82 -10.08 -37.00
CA GLY A 423 36.15 -11.33 -37.39
C GLY A 423 36.36 -11.71 -38.86
N THR A 424 36.82 -10.80 -39.72
CA THR A 424 37.08 -11.08 -41.15
C THR A 424 38.10 -12.21 -41.34
N GLN A 425 39.12 -12.31 -40.47
CA GLN A 425 40.10 -13.40 -40.52
C GLN A 425 39.49 -14.79 -40.27
N ALA A 426 38.51 -14.88 -39.37
CA ALA A 426 37.92 -16.14 -38.91
C ALA A 426 36.68 -16.55 -39.72
N TYR A 427 35.86 -15.57 -40.10
CA TYR A 427 34.51 -15.78 -40.65
C TYR A 427 34.33 -15.22 -42.08
N GLY A 428 35.30 -14.44 -42.57
CA GLY A 428 35.22 -13.75 -43.86
C GLY A 428 34.44 -12.43 -43.79
N SER A 429 34.48 -11.66 -44.87
CA SER A 429 33.79 -10.37 -44.94
C SER A 429 32.27 -10.54 -45.12
N PRO A 430 31.43 -9.87 -44.31
CA PRO A 430 29.99 -9.83 -44.51
C PRO A 430 29.63 -8.98 -45.75
N PRO A 431 28.43 -9.16 -46.34
CA PRO A 431 27.99 -8.33 -47.46
C PRO A 431 27.71 -6.89 -47.01
N ASP A 432 27.97 -5.90 -47.88
CA ASP A 432 27.77 -4.47 -47.61
C ASP A 432 26.36 -4.15 -47.06
N SER A 433 25.33 -4.84 -47.56
CA SER A 433 23.94 -4.67 -47.10
C SER A 433 23.72 -5.07 -45.63
N LEU A 434 24.56 -5.96 -45.07
CA LEU A 434 24.55 -6.29 -43.64
C LEU A 434 25.31 -5.23 -42.83
N VAL A 435 26.38 -4.66 -43.38
CA VAL A 435 27.12 -3.52 -42.76
C VAL A 435 26.21 -2.28 -42.67
N GLU A 436 25.47 -1.96 -43.74
CA GLU A 436 24.44 -0.91 -43.73
C GLU A 436 23.33 -1.19 -42.71
N LYS A 437 22.86 -2.43 -42.63
CA LYS A 437 21.84 -2.85 -41.65
C LYS A 437 22.34 -2.72 -40.20
N ALA A 438 23.60 -3.09 -39.94
CA ALA A 438 24.23 -2.94 -38.64
C ALA A 438 24.45 -1.46 -38.28
N ALA A 439 24.86 -0.61 -39.24
CA ALA A 439 24.96 0.83 -39.03
C ALA A 439 23.62 1.46 -38.61
N GLY A 440 22.50 0.96 -39.13
CA GLY A 440 21.14 1.43 -38.81
C GLY A 440 20.60 1.02 -37.43
N CYS A 441 21.35 0.25 -36.64
CA CYS A 441 20.97 -0.21 -35.29
C CYS A 441 21.44 0.74 -34.15
N ARG A 442 22.26 1.75 -34.48
CA ARG A 442 22.77 2.76 -33.53
C ARG A 442 21.65 3.63 -32.95
#